data_AF-A0A935QFP8-F1
#
_entry.id   AF-A0A935QFP8-F1
#
_cell.length_a   1.000
_cell.length_b   1.000
_cell.length_c   1.000
_cell.angle_alpha   90.00
_cell.angle_beta   90.00
_cell.angle_gamma   90.00
#
_symmetry.space_group_name_H-M   'P 1'
#
loop_
_entity.id
_entity.type
_entity.pdbx_description
1 polymer ?
#
loop_
_entity_poly.entity_id
_entity_poly.type
_entity_poly.pdbx_seq_one_letter_code
_entity_poly.pdbx_strand_id
1 'polypeptide(L)' 'MLVAAVEFKLTRHVRNADFQGLRALKQEYRFGRAIIVARTDESRTTDDGIEILPWRKYCS' A
#
# COMPACT_ATOMS: atom_id res chain seq x y z
N MET A 1 -16.13 -2.09 -6.54
CA MET A 1 -15.54 -3.26 -5.87
C MET A 1 -15.00 -2.80 -4.52
N LEU A 2 -15.44 -3.39 -3.40
CA LEU A 2 -15.16 -2.89 -2.04
C LEU A 2 -13.96 -3.56 -1.35
N VAL A 3 -13.27 -4.48 -2.03
CA VAL A 3 -12.13 -5.22 -1.46
C VAL A 3 -10.86 -4.41 -1.61
N ALA A 4 -10.04 -4.35 -0.55
CA ALA A 4 -8.71 -3.76 -0.56
C ALA A 4 -7.66 -4.79 -0.15
N ALA A 5 -6.51 -4.75 -0.81
CA ALA A 5 -5.30 -5.44 -0.39
C ALA A 5 -4.46 -4.47 0.44
N VAL A 6 -4.12 -4.87 1.67
CA VAL A 6 -3.45 -3.99 2.64
C VAL A 6 -2.22 -4.69 3.20
N GLU A 7 -1.06 -4.05 3.10
CA GLU A 7 0.19 -4.51 3.67
C GLU A 7 0.72 -3.50 4.71
N PHE A 8 1.04 -3.96 5.91
CA PHE A 8 1.59 -3.11 6.98
C PHE A 8 3.11 -3.28 7.09
N LYS A 9 3.84 -2.15 7.18
CA LYS A 9 5.29 -2.15 7.40
C LYS A 9 5.75 -1.15 8.46
N LEU A 10 6.69 -1.58 9.29
CA LEU A 10 7.32 -0.72 10.31
C LEU A 10 8.51 0.11 9.75
N THR A 11 8.39 0.61 8.52
CA THR A 11 9.42 1.46 7.86
C THR A 11 8.95 2.90 7.72
N ARG A 12 9.88 3.86 7.74
CA ARG A 12 9.62 5.27 7.34
C ARG A 12 9.75 5.46 5.83
N HIS A 13 10.59 4.67 5.18
CA HIS A 13 10.89 4.76 3.76
C HIS A 13 10.44 3.49 3.06
N VAL A 14 9.33 3.59 2.32
CA VAL A 14 8.82 2.51 1.47
C VAL A 14 9.57 2.54 0.14
N ARG A 15 10.21 1.41 -0.21
CA ARG A 15 11.05 1.25 -1.40
C ARG A 15 10.34 0.43 -2.47
N ASN A 16 10.88 0.41 -3.68
CA ASN A 16 10.27 -0.33 -4.80
C ASN A 16 10.10 -1.83 -4.51
N ALA A 17 11.05 -2.44 -3.80
CA ALA A 17 10.98 -3.84 -3.37
C ALA A 17 9.78 -4.13 -2.46
N ASP A 18 9.28 -3.14 -1.71
CA ASP A 18 8.12 -3.31 -0.82
C ASP A 18 6.80 -3.45 -1.59
N PHE A 19 6.76 -3.12 -2.88
CA PHE A 19 5.55 -3.22 -3.70
C PHE A 19 5.35 -4.60 -4.35
N GLN A 20 6.35 -5.49 -4.29
CA GLN A 20 6.33 -6.75 -5.04
C GLN A 20 5.15 -7.65 -4.66
N GLY A 21 4.83 -7.75 -3.36
CA GLY A 21 3.70 -8.55 -2.88
C GLY A 21 2.36 -8.07 -3.43
N LEU A 22 2.07 -6.77 -3.28
CA LEU A 22 0.83 -6.17 -3.80
C LEU A 22 0.75 -6.22 -5.34
N ARG A 23 1.89 -6.12 -6.04
CA ARG A 23 1.93 -6.25 -7.51
C ARG A 23 1.65 -7.68 -7.98
N ALA A 24 2.23 -8.67 -7.32
CA ALA A 24 1.91 -10.07 -7.59
C ALA A 24 0.42 -10.33 -7.32
N LEU A 25 -0.11 -9.83 -6.20
CA LEU A 25 -1.51 -10.00 -5.85
C LEU A 25 -2.45 -9.33 -6.88
N LYS A 26 -2.08 -8.17 -7.45
CA LYS A 26 -2.83 -7.51 -8.54
C LYS A 26 -2.93 -8.38 -9.80
N GLN A 27 -1.97 -9.27 -10.05
CA GLN A 27 -1.98 -10.17 -11.22
C GLN A 27 -2.94 -11.35 -11.00
N GLU A 28 -3.07 -11.81 -9.76
CA GLU A 28 -3.87 -12.99 -9.40
C GLU A 28 -5.33 -12.65 -9.05
N TYR A 29 -5.57 -11.49 -8.45
CA TYR A 29 -6.87 -11.12 -7.89
C TYR A 29 -7.30 -9.72 -8.33
N ARG A 30 -8.62 -9.52 -8.41
CA ARG A 30 -9.21 -8.19 -8.59
C ARG A 30 -9.60 -7.60 -7.25
N PHE A 31 -9.07 -6.42 -6.95
CA PHE A 31 -9.45 -5.60 -5.80
C PHE A 31 -9.47 -4.12 -6.19
N GLY A 32 -10.24 -3.32 -5.45
CA GLY A 32 -10.42 -1.90 -5.75
C GLY A 32 -9.24 -1.02 -5.33
N ARG A 33 -8.48 -1.44 -4.30
CA ARG A 33 -7.37 -0.66 -3.74
C ARG A 33 -6.21 -1.57 -3.33
N ALA A 34 -4.99 -1.10 -3.56
CA ALA A 34 -3.76 -1.67 -2.99
C ALA A 34 -3.10 -0.61 -2.11
N ILE A 35 -2.85 -0.95 -0.85
CA ILE A 35 -2.42 0.01 0.16
C ILE A 35 -1.21 -0.55 0.93
N ILE A 36 -0.15 0.22 1.02
CA ILE A 36 0.91 0.04 2.03
C ILE A 36 0.67 1.03 3.16
N VAL A 37 0.49 0.50 4.37
CA VAL A 37 0.43 1.29 5.59
C VAL A 37 1.81 1.27 6.26
N ALA A 38 2.40 2.44 6.47
CA ALA A 38 3.77 2.56 6.97
C ALA A 38 3.95 3.65 8.04
N ARG A 39 5.16 3.76 8.61
CA ARG A 39 5.58 4.91 9.44
C ARG A 39 6.04 6.10 8.60
N THR A 40 5.58 6.21 7.36
CA THR A 40 5.81 7.39 6.52
C THR A 40 5.05 8.58 7.06
N ASP A 41 5.55 9.79 6.82
CA ASP A 41 4.93 11.03 7.29
C ASP A 41 3.84 11.52 6.33
N GLU A 42 3.98 11.21 5.04
CA GLU A 42 3.11 11.71 3.98
C GLU A 42 2.43 10.59 3.21
N SER A 43 1.22 10.88 2.75
CA SER A 43 0.50 10.00 1.83
C SER A 43 1.04 10.22 0.42
N ARG A 44 1.26 9.15 -0.34
CA ARG A 44 1.58 9.23 -1.77
C ARG A 44 1.04 8.02 -2.51
N THR A 45 0.94 8.13 -3.82
CA THR A 45 0.52 7.02 -4.69
C THR A 45 1.60 6.77 -5.72
N THR A 46 1.90 5.49 -5.98
CA THR A 46 2.81 5.11 -7.06
C THR A 46 2.12 5.24 -8.41
N ASP A 47 2.88 5.32 -9.50
CA ASP A 47 2.33 5.42 -10.86
C ASP A 47 1.42 4.24 -11.22
N ASP A 48 1.71 3.06 -10.65
CA ASP A 48 0.89 1.85 -10.81
C ASP A 48 -0.29 1.75 -9.82
N GLY A 49 -0.59 2.83 -9.10
CA GLY A 49 -1.78 2.94 -8.25
C GLY A 49 -1.70 2.14 -6.96
N ILE A 50 -0.53 2.08 -6.32
CA ILE A 50 -0.40 1.60 -4.93
C ILE A 50 -0.37 2.82 -4.02
N GLU A 51 -1.33 2.88 -3.11
CA GLU A 51 -1.42 3.94 -2.12
C GLU A 51 -0.45 3.65 -0.98
N ILE A 52 0.23 4.67 -0.49
CA ILE A 52 1.12 4.59 0.66
C ILE A 52 0.59 5.57 1.69
N LEU A 53 0.19 5.05 2.85
CA LEU A 53 -0.50 5.82 3.87
C LEU A 53 0.27 5.78 5.20
N PRO A 54 0.38 6.91 5.92
CA PRO A 54 0.81 6.92 7.31
C PRO A 54 -0.14 6.09 8.17
N TRP A 55 0.39 5.21 9.03
CA TRP A 55 -0.41 4.38 9.93
C TRP A 55 -1.36 5.20 10.81
N ARG A 56 -0.93 6.39 11.23
CA ARG A 56 -1.72 7.32 12.05
C ARG A 56 -2.97 7.82 11.34
N LYS A 57 -2.95 7.91 10.00
CA LYS A 57 -4.09 8.33 9.18
C LYS A 57 -4.97 7.14 8.78
N TYR A 58 -4.41 5.95 8.69
CA TYR A 58 -5.15 4.75 8.28
C TYR A 58 -5.88 4.07 9.45
N CYS A 59 -5.29 4.08 10.65
CA CYS A 59 -5.83 3.41 11.83
C CYS A 59 -6.57 4.35 12.81
N SER A 60 -6.74 5.62 12.44
CA SER A 60 -7.62 6.56 13.12
C SER A 60 -9.07 6.32 12.72
#